data_AF-A0A7L0ZLI9-F1
#
_entry.id   AF-A0A7L0ZLI9-F1
#
_cell.length_a   1.000
_cell.length_b   1.000
_cell.length_c   1.000
_cell.angle_alpha   90.00
_cell.angle_beta   90.00
_cell.angle_gamma   90.00
#
_symmetry.space_group_name_H-M   'P 1'
#
loop_
_entity.id
_entity.type
_entity.pdbx_description
1 polymer ?
#
loop_
_entity_poly.entity_id
_entity_poly.type
_entity_poly.pdbx_seq_one_letter_code
_entity_poly.pdbx_strand_id
1 'polypeptide(L)'
;QNLNQNPRTLLPKFYGLYCVQAGGKNIRIVVMNNLLPRSVKMHLKYDLKGSTYKRRASQKERDKVFPTYKDLDFMQDVPDGLFLDSDMYNALCKTLQRDCLVLQSFKIMDYSLLVAIHNMDLAQREQGLPDGAAPADTRRPAAQKALYSTAMESIQGEARRGGTIETDDQMGGIPARNARGERLLLYIGIIDVLQSYRFVKKLEHSWKALVHDGDTVSVHRPSFYAERFQRFMCNTVFKKIPLKPSPSKKSRSGPAIPRRS
;
A
#
# COMPACT_ATOMS: atom_id res chain seq x y z
N GLN A 1 8.34 17.07 -11.92
CA GLN A 1 8.54 17.73 -10.60
C GLN A 1 8.37 16.74 -9.44
N ASN A 2 7.22 16.07 -9.25
CA ASN A 2 7.05 15.12 -8.13
C ASN A 2 8.09 13.97 -8.11
N LEU A 3 8.37 13.33 -9.25
CA LEU A 3 9.36 12.24 -9.33
C LEU A 3 10.76 12.64 -8.81
N ASN A 4 11.15 13.91 -8.99
CA ASN A 4 12.45 14.41 -8.56
C ASN A 4 12.46 14.84 -7.07
N GLN A 5 11.29 15.13 -6.49
CA GLN A 5 11.14 15.62 -5.12
C GLN A 5 10.61 14.55 -4.14
N ASN A 6 10.05 13.46 -4.67
CA ASN A 6 9.54 12.31 -3.94
C ASN A 6 9.93 11.03 -4.68
N PRO A 7 11.21 10.61 -4.60
CA PRO A 7 11.66 9.39 -5.29
C PRO A 7 10.92 8.13 -4.82
N ARG A 8 10.28 8.20 -3.65
CA ARG A 8 9.53 7.13 -2.98
C ARG A 8 8.03 7.13 -3.33
N THR A 9 7.61 7.94 -4.30
CA THR A 9 6.20 8.07 -4.68
C THR A 9 5.56 6.72 -5.02
N LEU A 10 4.31 6.55 -4.57
CA LEU A 10 3.46 5.42 -4.86
C LEU A 10 2.63 5.62 -6.14
N LEU A 11 2.76 6.78 -6.81
CA LEU A 11 2.07 7.05 -8.06
C LEU A 11 2.60 6.14 -9.19
N PRO A 12 1.76 5.83 -10.20
CA PRO A 12 2.20 5.05 -11.35
C PRO A 12 3.39 5.69 -12.06
N LYS A 13 4.39 4.88 -12.40
CA LYS A 13 5.54 5.28 -13.20
C LYS A 13 5.19 5.06 -14.66
N PHE A 14 4.76 6.12 -15.34
CA PHE A 14 4.47 6.10 -16.77
C PHE A 14 5.77 6.09 -17.58
N TYR A 15 5.92 5.11 -18.46
CA TYR A 15 7.08 4.95 -19.35
C TYR A 15 6.81 5.41 -20.77
N GLY A 16 5.54 5.38 -21.20
CA GLY A 16 5.17 5.85 -22.53
C GLY A 16 3.67 5.93 -22.73
N LEU A 17 3.27 6.81 -23.65
CA LEU A 17 1.90 6.96 -24.13
C LEU A 17 1.92 6.78 -25.64
N TYR A 18 1.15 5.82 -26.13
CA TYR A 18 1.10 5.44 -27.54
C TYR A 18 -0.33 5.53 -28.06
N CYS A 19 -0.47 5.80 -29.35
CA CYS A 19 -1.74 5.76 -30.05
C CYS A 19 -1.57 4.89 -31.31
N VAL A 20 -2.31 3.81 -31.37
CA VAL A 20 -2.31 2.88 -32.51
C VAL A 20 -3.63 3.03 -33.25
N GLN A 21 -3.57 3.28 -34.55
CA GLN A 21 -4.75 3.32 -35.40
C GLN A 21 -4.90 1.97 -36.10
N ALA A 22 -6.01 1.28 -35.86
CA ALA A 22 -6.30 -0.02 -36.46
C ALA A 22 -7.80 -0.13 -36.80
N GLY A 23 -8.12 -0.54 -38.03
CA GLY A 23 -9.50 -0.70 -38.49
C GLY A 23 -10.36 0.56 -38.35
N GLY A 24 -9.77 1.74 -38.59
CA GLY A 24 -10.46 3.04 -38.43
C GLY A 24 -10.68 3.49 -36.98
N LYS A 25 -10.20 2.74 -35.99
CA LYS A 25 -10.29 3.08 -34.56
C LYS A 25 -8.95 3.52 -34.01
N ASN A 26 -8.98 4.49 -33.09
CA ASN A 26 -7.81 4.94 -32.34
C ASN A 26 -7.75 4.25 -30.97
N ILE A 27 -6.70 3.46 -30.74
CA ILE A 27 -6.44 2.75 -29.49
C ILE A 27 -5.32 3.48 -28.77
N ARG A 28 -5.60 4.01 -27.56
CA ARG A 28 -4.61 4.71 -26.73
C ARG A 28 -4.08 3.79 -25.65
N ILE A 29 -2.76 3.64 -25.59
CA ILE A 29 -2.08 2.71 -24.68
C ILE A 29 -1.14 3.51 -23.80
N VAL A 30 -1.23 3.28 -22.50
CA VAL A 30 -0.28 3.81 -21.52
C VAL A 30 0.55 2.64 -21.01
N VAL A 31 1.87 2.74 -21.15
CA VAL A 31 2.81 1.78 -20.59
C VAL A 31 3.29 2.33 -19.25
N MET A 32 3.13 1.53 -18.20
CA MET A 32 3.50 1.88 -16.83
C MET A 32 4.13 0.70 -16.10
N ASN A 33 4.75 0.96 -14.95
CA ASN A 33 5.31 -0.09 -14.11
C ASN A 33 4.24 -1.11 -13.68
N ASN A 34 4.65 -2.37 -13.62
CA ASN A 34 3.84 -3.39 -12.98
C ASN A 34 4.11 -3.36 -11.46
N LEU A 35 3.07 -3.07 -10.68
CA LEU A 35 3.15 -3.05 -9.21
C LEU A 35 3.36 -4.44 -8.61
N LEU A 36 2.88 -5.49 -9.28
CA LEU A 36 2.86 -6.85 -8.75
C LEU A 36 3.84 -7.74 -9.53
N PRO A 37 5.03 -8.05 -8.99
CA PRO A 37 5.98 -8.91 -9.68
C PRO A 37 5.42 -10.32 -9.88
N ARG A 38 5.57 -10.89 -11.08
CA ARG A 38 5.08 -12.25 -11.39
C ARG A 38 5.85 -13.34 -10.66
N SER A 39 7.07 -13.04 -10.22
CA SER A 39 7.94 -13.97 -9.47
C SER A 39 7.45 -14.25 -8.05
N VAL A 40 6.46 -13.49 -7.56
CA VAL A 40 5.99 -13.55 -6.18
C VAL A 40 4.51 -13.89 -6.14
N LYS A 41 4.15 -14.98 -5.46
CA LYS A 41 2.75 -15.37 -5.28
C LYS A 41 2.06 -14.39 -4.32
N MET A 42 1.10 -13.63 -4.83
CA MET A 42 0.24 -12.78 -4.00
C MET A 42 -0.86 -13.63 -3.38
N HIS A 43 -0.95 -13.63 -2.04
CA HIS A 43 -1.96 -14.40 -1.31
C HIS A 43 -3.24 -13.60 -1.14
N LEU A 44 -3.12 -12.29 -0.92
CA LEU A 44 -4.25 -11.37 -0.82
C LEU A 44 -4.00 -10.13 -1.66
N LYS A 45 -5.07 -9.53 -2.15
CA LYS A 45 -5.05 -8.32 -2.97
C LYS A 45 -6.28 -7.48 -2.68
N TYR A 46 -6.06 -6.22 -2.34
CA TYR A 46 -7.10 -5.25 -1.99
C TYR A 46 -6.99 -4.00 -2.86
N ASP A 47 -8.12 -3.52 -3.36
CA ASP A 47 -8.30 -2.19 -3.93
C ASP A 47 -8.98 -1.33 -2.87
N LEU A 48 -8.32 -0.31 -2.35
CA LEU A 48 -8.78 0.46 -1.18
C LEU A 48 -8.94 1.95 -1.54
N LYS A 49 -10.07 2.57 -1.17
CA LYS A 49 -10.39 3.98 -1.47
C LYS A 49 -10.70 4.82 -0.23
N GLY A 50 -10.82 4.18 0.94
CA GLY A 50 -11.30 4.78 2.18
C GLY A 50 -12.79 5.12 2.17
N SER A 51 -13.58 4.45 1.33
CA SER A 51 -15.05 4.60 1.28
C SER A 51 -15.74 3.27 1.56
N THR A 52 -17.04 3.31 1.83
CA THR A 52 -17.81 2.11 2.21
C THR A 52 -18.88 1.73 1.19
N TYR A 53 -19.44 2.69 0.45
CA TYR A 53 -20.53 2.43 -0.50
C TYR A 53 -20.06 1.60 -1.71
N LYS A 54 -20.65 0.40 -1.91
CA LYS A 54 -20.27 -0.58 -2.95
C LYS A 54 -18.79 -0.99 -2.92
N ARG A 55 -18.18 -0.93 -1.73
CA ARG A 55 -16.78 -1.30 -1.49
C ARG A 55 -16.64 -2.71 -0.93
N ARG A 56 -17.37 -3.65 -1.53
CA ARG A 56 -17.24 -5.10 -1.33
C ARG A 56 -16.98 -5.78 -2.67
N ALA A 57 -16.18 -6.83 -2.70
CA ALA A 57 -15.97 -7.65 -3.88
C ALA A 57 -17.29 -8.32 -4.32
N SER A 58 -17.55 -8.34 -5.62
CA SER A 58 -18.71 -9.06 -6.16
C SER A 58 -18.45 -10.55 -6.12
N GLN A 59 -19.51 -11.37 -6.14
CA GLN A 59 -19.35 -12.83 -6.15
C GLN A 59 -18.47 -13.30 -7.32
N LYS A 60 -18.71 -12.76 -8.52
CA LYS A 60 -17.88 -13.00 -9.71
C LYS A 60 -16.40 -12.66 -9.52
N GLU A 61 -16.05 -11.64 -8.73
CA GLU A 61 -14.65 -11.32 -8.42
C GLU A 61 -14.05 -12.32 -7.44
N ARG A 62 -14.85 -12.75 -6.44
CA ARG A 62 -14.44 -13.73 -5.41
C ARG A 62 -14.21 -15.12 -5.98
N ASP A 63 -14.91 -15.47 -7.05
CA ASP A 63 -14.77 -16.77 -7.73
C ASP A 63 -13.50 -16.87 -8.61
N LYS A 64 -12.75 -15.77 -8.76
CA LYS A 64 -11.47 -15.78 -9.51
C LYS A 64 -10.38 -16.48 -8.70
N VAL A 65 -9.39 -17.03 -9.42
CA VAL A 65 -8.17 -17.62 -8.82
C VAL A 65 -7.41 -16.61 -7.96
N PHE A 66 -7.38 -15.34 -8.38
CA PHE A 66 -6.72 -14.24 -7.67
C PHE A 66 -7.68 -13.06 -7.49
N PRO A 67 -8.60 -13.15 -6.51
CA PRO A 67 -9.64 -12.15 -6.31
C PRO A 67 -9.05 -10.80 -5.88
N THR A 68 -9.78 -9.72 -6.18
CA THR A 68 -9.46 -8.36 -5.73
C THR A 68 -10.53 -7.89 -4.75
N TYR A 69 -10.18 -7.86 -3.48
CA TYR A 69 -11.06 -7.44 -2.40
C TYR A 69 -11.11 -5.91 -2.27
N LYS A 70 -12.10 -5.40 -1.53
CA LYS A 70 -12.29 -3.95 -1.32
C LYS A 70 -12.30 -3.58 0.16
N ASP A 71 -12.60 -2.32 0.47
CA ASP A 71 -12.52 -1.74 1.82
C ASP A 71 -13.32 -2.53 2.87
N LEU A 72 -14.56 -2.93 2.56
CA LEU A 72 -15.40 -3.67 3.51
C LEU A 72 -14.90 -5.10 3.74
N ASP A 73 -14.31 -5.71 2.72
CA ASP A 73 -13.67 -7.03 2.86
C ASP A 73 -12.41 -6.90 3.72
N PHE A 74 -11.58 -5.89 3.47
CA PHE A 74 -10.38 -5.63 4.28
C PHE A 74 -10.71 -5.41 5.76
N MET A 75 -11.71 -4.58 6.06
CA MET A 75 -12.11 -4.31 7.45
C MET A 75 -12.66 -5.56 8.16
N GLN A 76 -13.19 -6.52 7.41
CA GLN A 76 -13.70 -7.78 7.93
C GLN A 76 -12.60 -8.82 8.10
N ASP A 77 -11.72 -8.96 7.10
CA ASP A 77 -10.69 -10.01 7.04
C ASP A 77 -9.45 -9.64 7.87
N VAL A 78 -9.15 -8.34 7.99
CA VAL A 78 -7.96 -7.80 8.67
C VAL A 78 -8.35 -6.65 9.61
N PRO A 79 -9.18 -6.89 10.64
CA PRO A 79 -9.71 -5.83 11.52
C PRO A 79 -8.60 -5.11 12.31
N ASP A 80 -7.53 -5.82 12.63
CA ASP A 80 -6.38 -5.27 13.34
C ASP A 80 -5.46 -4.44 12.43
N GLY A 81 -5.62 -4.52 11.12
CA GLY A 81 -4.75 -3.88 10.13
C GLY A 81 -3.42 -4.61 9.92
N LEU A 82 -2.56 -3.99 9.11
CA LEU A 82 -1.22 -4.46 8.76
C LEU A 82 -0.19 -3.72 9.59
N PHE A 83 0.60 -4.45 10.36
CA PHE A 83 1.57 -3.86 11.27
C PHE A 83 2.91 -3.62 10.57
N LEU A 84 3.39 -2.39 10.69
CA LEU A 84 4.68 -1.93 10.17
C LEU A 84 5.56 -1.43 11.32
N ASP A 85 6.86 -1.53 11.14
CA ASP A 85 7.83 -0.87 12.02
C ASP A 85 7.57 0.65 12.05
N SER A 86 7.92 1.31 13.16
CA SER A 86 7.61 2.74 13.35
C SER A 86 8.17 3.61 12.23
N ASP A 87 9.44 3.41 11.85
CA ASP A 87 10.09 4.19 10.80
C ASP A 87 9.44 3.96 9.44
N MET A 88 9.10 2.70 9.16
CA MET A 88 8.41 2.27 7.95
C MET A 88 7.04 2.93 7.81
N TYR A 89 6.25 2.84 8.87
CA TYR A 89 4.93 3.44 8.94
C TYR A 89 5.00 4.95 8.72
N ASN A 90 5.94 5.63 9.40
CA ASN A 90 6.09 7.08 9.28
C ASN A 90 6.50 7.47 7.85
N ALA A 91 7.43 6.72 7.23
CA ALA A 91 7.86 6.94 5.85
C ALA A 91 6.71 6.72 4.86
N LEU A 92 5.91 5.66 5.04
CA LEU A 92 4.76 5.35 4.21
C LEU A 92 3.69 6.45 4.31
N CYS A 93 3.30 6.84 5.53
CA CYS A 93 2.29 7.87 5.72
C CYS A 93 2.73 9.24 5.20
N LYS A 94 4.01 9.59 5.37
CA LYS A 94 4.58 10.81 4.78
C LYS A 94 4.53 10.79 3.25
N THR A 95 4.83 9.64 2.64
CA THR A 95 4.78 9.45 1.19
C THR A 95 3.35 9.55 0.67
N LEU A 96 2.41 8.84 1.29
CA LEU A 96 0.98 8.91 0.95
C LEU A 96 0.43 10.33 1.05
N GLN A 97 0.81 11.07 2.10
CA GLN A 97 0.42 12.47 2.26
C GLN A 97 0.92 13.34 1.08
N ARG A 98 2.20 13.20 0.70
CA ARG A 98 2.78 13.95 -0.44
C ARG A 98 2.09 13.60 -1.75
N ASP A 99 1.85 12.32 -2.01
CA ASP A 99 1.20 11.88 -3.24
C ASP A 99 -0.29 12.31 -3.30
N CYS A 100 -0.99 12.30 -2.17
CA CYS A 100 -2.35 12.82 -2.06
C CYS A 100 -2.40 14.32 -2.37
N LEU A 101 -1.45 15.12 -1.88
CA LEU A 101 -1.34 16.55 -2.22
C LEU A 101 -1.14 16.75 -3.72
N VAL A 102 -0.31 15.92 -4.36
CA VAL A 102 -0.10 15.96 -5.82
C VAL A 102 -1.40 15.64 -6.56
N LEU A 103 -2.09 14.56 -6.21
CA LEU A 103 -3.37 14.16 -6.85
C LEU A 103 -4.46 15.23 -6.65
N GLN A 104 -4.54 15.79 -5.44
CA GLN A 104 -5.44 16.89 -5.11
C GLN A 104 -5.13 18.15 -5.94
N SER A 105 -3.85 18.47 -6.15
CA SER A 105 -3.44 19.62 -6.96
C SER A 105 -3.89 19.49 -8.41
N PHE A 106 -3.85 18.26 -8.96
CA PHE A 106 -4.35 17.92 -10.29
C PHE A 106 -5.87 17.69 -10.36
N LYS A 107 -6.58 17.86 -9.23
CA LYS A 107 -8.04 17.60 -9.11
C LYS A 107 -8.41 16.18 -9.56
N ILE A 108 -7.54 15.21 -9.27
CA ILE A 108 -7.79 13.78 -9.52
C ILE A 108 -8.53 13.22 -8.30
N MET A 109 -9.53 12.39 -8.56
CA MET A 109 -10.31 11.68 -7.54
C MET A 109 -10.47 10.22 -7.95
N ASP A 110 -11.11 9.43 -7.08
CA ASP A 110 -11.46 8.04 -7.36
C ASP A 110 -10.28 7.09 -7.62
N TYR A 111 -9.07 7.49 -7.23
CA TYR A 111 -7.89 6.63 -7.22
C TYR A 111 -7.92 5.64 -6.03
N SER A 112 -7.38 4.44 -6.23
CA SER A 112 -7.28 3.44 -5.16
C SER A 112 -5.83 3.24 -4.72
N LEU A 113 -5.61 2.78 -3.49
CA LEU A 113 -4.37 2.09 -3.14
C LEU A 113 -4.57 0.61 -3.45
N LEU A 114 -3.77 0.08 -4.37
CA LEU A 114 -3.61 -1.35 -4.54
C LEU A 114 -2.69 -1.84 -3.43
N VAL A 115 -3.14 -2.81 -2.65
CA VAL A 115 -2.34 -3.48 -1.62
C VAL A 115 -2.35 -4.97 -1.90
N ALA A 116 -1.19 -5.53 -2.23
CA ALA A 116 -1.01 -6.96 -2.38
C ALA A 116 -0.09 -7.50 -1.30
N ILE A 117 -0.46 -8.66 -0.75
CA ILE A 117 0.17 -9.25 0.43
C ILE A 117 0.74 -10.60 0.03
N HIS A 118 2.05 -10.74 0.22
CA HIS A 118 2.73 -12.02 0.21
C HIS A 118 2.97 -12.46 1.66
N ASN A 119 2.31 -13.51 2.12
CA ASN A 119 2.57 -14.09 3.43
C ASN A 119 3.72 -15.10 3.29
N MET A 120 4.88 -14.75 3.85
CA MET A 120 6.10 -15.55 3.71
C MET A 120 5.98 -16.87 4.47
N ASP A 121 5.39 -16.84 5.66
CA ASP A 121 5.25 -18.03 6.49
C ASP A 121 4.24 -19.01 5.87
N LEU A 122 3.18 -18.50 5.23
CA LEU A 122 2.25 -19.32 4.44
C LEU A 122 2.92 -19.90 3.20
N ALA A 123 3.68 -19.10 2.44
CA ALA A 123 4.40 -19.58 1.27
C ALA A 123 5.42 -20.68 1.62
N GLN A 124 6.09 -20.56 2.77
CA GLN A 124 7.01 -21.59 3.27
C GLN A 124 6.28 -22.90 3.59
N ARG A 125 5.10 -22.83 4.21
CA ARG A 125 4.25 -24.01 4.48
C ARG A 125 3.75 -24.66 3.20
N GLU A 126 3.35 -23.87 2.21
CA GLU A 126 2.89 -24.40 0.91
C GLU A 126 4.02 -25.05 0.10
N GLN A 127 5.27 -24.61 0.30
CA GLN A 127 6.45 -25.20 -0.33
C GLN A 127 7.02 -26.42 0.43
N GLY A 128 6.56 -26.65 1.67
CA GLY A 128 6.98 -27.77 2.51
C GLY A 128 5.89 -28.84 2.65
N LEU A 129 5.94 -29.88 1.83
CA LEU A 129 5.38 -31.20 2.14
C LEU A 129 6.45 -32.01 2.91
N PRO A 130 6.04 -33.00 3.73
CA PRO A 130 6.19 -33.08 5.20
C PRO A 130 7.62 -33.24 5.74
N ASP A 131 7.77 -33.05 7.06
CA ASP A 131 8.97 -33.20 7.88
C ASP A 131 9.94 -34.31 7.42
N GLY A 132 11.19 -33.93 7.14
CA GLY A 132 12.33 -34.84 7.18
C GLY A 132 13.05 -35.12 5.86
N ALA A 133 13.67 -34.11 5.23
CA ALA A 133 14.88 -34.31 4.43
C ALA A 133 15.64 -32.99 4.25
N ALA A 134 16.92 -32.97 4.63
CA ALA A 134 17.86 -31.87 4.44
C ALA A 134 18.02 -31.50 2.94
N PRO A 135 18.39 -30.25 2.60
CA PRO A 135 18.31 -29.78 1.22
C PRO A 135 19.45 -30.35 0.38
N ALA A 136 19.09 -31.10 -0.67
CA ALA A 136 20.01 -31.39 -1.78
C ALA A 136 20.02 -30.19 -2.74
N ASP A 137 21.24 -29.70 -2.96
CA ASP A 137 21.64 -28.67 -3.91
C ASP A 137 20.98 -28.87 -5.29
N THR A 138 20.00 -28.03 -5.60
CA THR A 138 19.49 -27.88 -6.97
C THR A 138 19.47 -26.39 -7.31
N ARG A 139 20.47 -26.02 -8.12
CA ARG A 139 20.63 -24.74 -8.80
C ARG A 139 19.30 -24.25 -9.38
N ARG A 140 18.67 -23.30 -8.68
CA ARG A 140 17.45 -22.62 -9.15
C ARG A 140 17.82 -21.71 -10.34
N PRO A 141 17.00 -21.66 -11.41
CA PRO A 141 17.24 -20.74 -12.52
C PRO A 141 17.20 -19.30 -12.00
N ALA A 142 18.16 -18.49 -12.45
CA ALA A 142 18.35 -17.11 -11.99
C ALA A 142 17.02 -16.34 -12.04
N ALA A 143 16.48 -16.01 -10.87
CA ALA A 143 15.32 -15.15 -10.75
C ALA A 143 15.65 -13.82 -11.45
N GLN A 144 14.89 -13.49 -12.50
CA GLN A 144 14.95 -12.17 -13.10
C GLN A 144 14.79 -11.15 -11.98
N LYS A 145 15.83 -10.34 -11.73
CA LYS A 145 15.76 -9.19 -10.84
C LYS A 145 14.51 -8.42 -11.20
N ALA A 146 13.55 -8.35 -10.28
CA ALA A 146 12.45 -7.41 -10.38
C ALA A 146 13.07 -6.02 -10.19
N LEU A 147 13.61 -5.46 -11.28
CA LEU A 147 14.45 -4.27 -11.27
C LEU A 147 13.76 -3.02 -10.70
N TYR A 148 12.47 -3.08 -10.32
CA TYR A 148 11.72 -1.91 -9.86
C TYR A 148 10.62 -2.24 -8.84
N SER A 149 10.87 -3.14 -7.88
CA SER A 149 9.99 -3.19 -6.71
C SER A 149 10.33 -2.01 -5.79
N THR A 150 9.61 -0.92 -6.04
CA THR A 150 9.86 0.43 -5.53
C THR A 150 9.81 0.54 -4.00
N ALA A 151 9.35 -0.49 -3.28
CA ALA A 151 9.19 -0.48 -1.83
C ALA A 151 10.52 -0.60 -1.08
N MET A 152 11.37 -1.61 -1.33
CA MET A 152 12.63 -1.77 -0.57
C MET A 152 13.64 -0.65 -0.79
N GLU A 153 13.82 -0.20 -2.04
CA GLU A 153 14.70 0.94 -2.37
C GLU A 153 14.22 2.27 -1.75
N SER A 154 12.93 2.38 -1.41
CA SER A 154 12.38 3.54 -0.73
C SER A 154 12.48 3.48 0.80
N ILE A 155 13.14 2.47 1.37
CA ILE A 155 13.22 2.30 2.83
C ILE A 155 14.68 2.25 3.30
N GLN A 156 15.52 1.44 2.66
CA GLN A 156 16.80 1.00 3.24
C GLN A 156 18.01 1.92 2.99
N GLY A 157 17.84 3.04 2.27
CA GLY A 157 18.97 3.83 1.74
C GLY A 157 19.89 4.57 2.73
N GLU A 158 19.62 4.60 4.04
CA GLU A 158 20.46 5.36 5.00
C GLU A 158 20.83 4.65 6.30
N ALA A 159 20.32 3.44 6.59
CA ALA A 159 20.53 2.81 7.89
C ALA A 159 21.04 1.37 7.77
N ARG A 160 22.37 1.22 7.55
CA ARG A 160 23.27 0.21 8.19
C ARG A 160 24.58 0.05 7.40
N ARG A 161 25.62 0.77 7.84
CA ARG A 161 26.98 0.23 7.82
C ARG A 161 27.11 -0.69 9.03
N GLY A 162 27.26 -1.98 8.80
CA GLY A 162 27.66 -2.97 9.80
C GLY A 162 26.51 -3.78 10.40
N GLY A 163 26.40 -5.05 9.97
CA GLY A 163 25.52 -6.05 10.57
C GLY A 163 25.05 -7.06 9.52
N THR A 164 25.73 -8.21 9.47
CA THR A 164 25.41 -9.38 8.63
C THR A 164 23.97 -9.84 8.83
N ILE A 165 23.13 -9.68 7.81
CA ILE A 165 21.86 -10.43 7.65
C ILE A 165 21.87 -10.94 6.21
N GLU A 166 22.33 -12.17 6.04
CA GLU A 166 22.22 -12.90 4.79
C GLU A 166 20.79 -13.43 4.66
N THR A 167 20.21 -13.30 3.45
CA THR A 167 18.93 -13.88 2.96
C THR A 167 17.61 -13.13 3.27
N ASP A 168 17.32 -12.02 2.56
CA ASP A 168 15.95 -11.70 2.07
C ASP A 168 15.85 -10.45 1.13
N ASP A 169 16.97 -9.82 0.73
CA ASP A 169 16.93 -8.57 -0.06
C ASP A 169 16.49 -8.73 -1.55
N GLN A 170 16.05 -9.91 -1.97
CA GLN A 170 15.76 -10.17 -3.40
C GLN A 170 14.34 -9.82 -3.85
N MET A 171 13.39 -9.61 -2.94
CA MET A 171 11.97 -9.60 -3.31
C MET A 171 11.34 -8.19 -3.39
N GLY A 172 11.92 -7.18 -2.73
CA GLY A 172 11.61 -5.79 -3.07
C GLY A 172 10.34 -5.15 -2.47
N GLY A 173 9.60 -5.82 -1.57
CA GLY A 173 8.37 -5.30 -0.93
C GLY A 173 8.57 -4.69 0.47
N ILE A 174 7.52 -4.11 1.06
CA ILE A 174 7.57 -3.54 2.43
C ILE A 174 7.40 -4.67 3.46
N PRO A 175 8.35 -4.90 4.37
CA PRO A 175 8.18 -5.88 5.43
C PRO A 175 7.08 -5.45 6.41
N ALA A 176 6.20 -6.38 6.76
CA ALA A 176 5.06 -6.16 7.64
C ALA A 176 4.74 -7.42 8.46
N ARG A 177 3.80 -7.28 9.40
CA ARG A 177 3.23 -8.40 10.16
C ARG A 177 1.71 -8.32 10.23
N ASN A 178 1.04 -9.46 10.36
CA ASN A 178 -0.38 -9.49 10.75
C ASN A 178 -0.55 -9.62 12.27
N ALA A 179 -1.80 -9.64 12.73
CA ALA A 179 -2.16 -9.82 14.14
C ALA A 179 -1.65 -11.14 14.73
N ARG A 180 -1.45 -12.18 13.91
CA ARG A 180 -0.90 -13.49 14.32
C ARG A 180 0.62 -13.48 14.42
N GLY A 181 1.28 -12.38 14.07
CA GLY A 181 2.74 -12.24 14.05
C GLY A 181 3.41 -12.84 12.81
N GLU A 182 2.65 -13.35 11.84
CA GLU A 182 3.19 -13.91 10.60
C GLU A 182 3.89 -12.83 9.78
N ARG A 183 5.01 -13.19 9.15
CA ARG A 183 5.80 -12.29 8.31
C ARG A 183 5.12 -12.08 6.96
N LEU A 184 4.92 -10.82 6.63
CA LEU A 184 4.31 -10.37 5.38
C LEU A 184 5.29 -9.51 4.59
N LEU A 185 5.15 -9.57 3.28
CA LEU A 185 5.81 -8.68 2.35
C LEU A 185 4.74 -7.99 1.50
N LEU A 186 4.66 -6.66 1.59
CA LEU A 186 3.61 -5.86 0.98
C LEU A 186 4.08 -5.20 -0.31
N TYR A 187 3.24 -5.24 -1.33
CA TYR A 187 3.41 -4.51 -2.58
C TYR A 187 2.26 -3.53 -2.72
N ILE A 188 2.59 -2.25 -2.73
CA ILE A 188 1.60 -1.18 -2.70
C ILE A 188 1.84 -0.16 -3.80
N GLY A 189 0.76 0.47 -4.28
CA GLY A 189 0.83 1.56 -5.23
C GLY A 189 -0.54 2.20 -5.45
N ILE A 190 -0.54 3.50 -5.72
CA ILE A 190 -1.76 4.22 -6.09
C ILE A 190 -2.07 3.92 -7.56
N ILE A 191 -3.32 3.56 -7.86
CA ILE A 191 -3.79 3.22 -9.20
C ILE A 191 -4.98 4.11 -9.62
N ASP A 192 -5.36 4.04 -10.89
CA ASP A 192 -6.49 4.77 -11.49
C ASP A 192 -6.38 6.31 -11.42
N VAL A 193 -5.16 6.84 -11.50
CA VAL A 193 -4.88 8.29 -11.36
C VAL A 193 -5.19 9.14 -12.60
N LEU A 194 -5.62 8.54 -13.71
CA LEU A 194 -5.84 9.28 -14.97
C LEU A 194 -7.23 9.93 -15.07
N GLN A 195 -8.10 9.70 -14.09
CA GLN A 195 -9.46 10.24 -14.06
C GLN A 195 -9.48 11.62 -13.38
N SER A 196 -9.22 12.69 -14.14
CA SER A 196 -9.33 14.06 -13.61
C SER A 196 -10.78 14.53 -13.59
N TYR A 197 -11.22 15.00 -12.42
CA TYR A 197 -12.56 15.55 -12.21
C TYR A 197 -12.83 16.83 -13.01
N ARG A 198 -11.77 17.50 -13.51
CA ARG A 198 -11.89 18.73 -14.31
C ARG A 198 -12.71 18.52 -15.58
N PHE A 199 -12.66 17.32 -16.19
CA PHE A 199 -13.48 17.00 -17.37
C PHE A 199 -14.96 16.84 -17.04
N VAL A 200 -15.27 16.17 -15.92
CA VAL A 200 -16.65 16.00 -15.43
C VAL A 200 -17.26 17.34 -15.07
N LYS A 201 -16.49 18.20 -14.38
CA LYS A 201 -16.95 19.56 -14.04
C LYS A 201 -17.08 20.48 -15.24
N LYS A 202 -16.29 20.32 -16.31
CA LYS A 202 -16.46 21.13 -17.53
C LYS A 202 -17.80 20.79 -18.19
N LEU A 203 -18.21 19.52 -18.15
CA LEU A 203 -19.55 19.08 -18.54
C LEU A 203 -20.63 19.64 -17.61
N GLU A 204 -20.45 19.55 -16.29
CA GLU A 204 -21.38 20.13 -15.31
C GLU A 204 -21.46 21.66 -15.43
N HIS A 205 -20.38 22.36 -15.77
CA HIS A 205 -20.37 23.83 -15.94
C HIS A 205 -21.05 24.24 -17.24
N SER A 206 -20.89 23.48 -18.33
CA SER A 206 -21.69 23.70 -19.54
C SER A 206 -23.18 23.45 -19.29
N TRP A 207 -23.52 22.50 -18.41
CA TRP A 207 -24.91 22.24 -17.99
C TRP A 207 -25.45 23.26 -16.98
N LYS A 208 -24.63 23.71 -16.02
CA LYS A 208 -25.00 24.72 -15.00
C LYS A 208 -25.00 26.15 -15.54
N ALA A 209 -24.30 26.44 -16.63
CA ALA A 209 -24.53 27.66 -17.39
C ALA A 209 -25.96 27.72 -17.96
N LEU A 210 -26.63 26.58 -18.11
CA LEU A 210 -28.03 26.48 -18.53
C LEU A 210 -29.01 26.51 -17.34
N VAL A 211 -28.56 26.18 -16.12
CA VAL A 211 -29.42 26.04 -14.94
C VAL A 211 -28.75 26.73 -13.76
N HIS A 212 -29.32 27.87 -13.37
CA HIS A 212 -28.88 28.85 -12.39
C HIS A 212 -28.09 28.37 -11.15
N ASP A 213 -27.32 29.35 -10.68
CA ASP A 213 -26.39 29.47 -9.56
C ASP A 213 -26.42 28.46 -8.39
N GLY A 214 -25.22 28.08 -7.93
CA GLY A 214 -25.01 27.11 -6.86
C GLY A 214 -23.59 27.20 -6.30
N ASP A 215 -23.20 28.41 -5.91
CA ASP A 215 -21.82 28.89 -5.77
C ASP A 215 -21.06 28.44 -4.50
N THR A 216 -21.44 27.36 -3.80
CA THR A 216 -20.75 27.00 -2.52
C THR A 216 -20.49 25.53 -2.24
N VAL A 217 -20.97 24.56 -3.05
CA VAL A 217 -20.91 23.12 -2.65
C VAL A 217 -19.75 22.33 -3.28
N SER A 218 -19.01 22.92 -4.22
CA SER A 218 -18.17 22.14 -5.16
C SER A 218 -16.64 22.25 -4.94
N VAL A 219 -16.17 23.19 -4.11
CA VAL A 219 -14.74 23.54 -4.00
C VAL A 219 -13.95 22.53 -3.14
N HIS A 220 -14.64 21.67 -2.37
CA HIS A 220 -14.01 20.71 -1.43
C HIS A 220 -13.96 19.23 -1.89
N ARG A 221 -14.34 18.86 -3.12
CA ARG A 221 -14.45 17.43 -3.51
C ARG A 221 -13.12 16.65 -3.52
N PRO A 222 -12.02 17.15 -4.13
CA PRO A 222 -10.75 16.41 -4.15
C PRO A 222 -10.01 16.43 -2.81
N SER A 223 -10.06 17.55 -2.07
CA SER A 223 -9.42 17.66 -0.75
C SER A 223 -10.05 16.69 0.24
N PHE A 224 -11.39 16.63 0.28
CA PHE A 224 -12.13 15.69 1.12
C PHE A 224 -11.82 14.23 0.75
N TYR A 225 -11.75 13.93 -0.55
CA TYR A 225 -11.37 12.60 -1.03
C TYR A 225 -9.97 12.21 -0.53
N ALA A 226 -8.99 13.09 -0.73
CA ALA A 226 -7.60 12.86 -0.36
C ALA A 226 -7.43 12.67 1.15
N GLU A 227 -8.08 13.51 1.97
CA GLU A 227 -8.03 13.40 3.43
C GLU A 227 -8.65 12.08 3.93
N ARG A 228 -9.83 11.72 3.40
CA ARG A 228 -10.49 10.45 3.73
C ARG A 228 -9.62 9.25 3.35
N PHE A 229 -9.07 9.27 2.14
CA PHE A 229 -8.17 8.24 1.64
C PHE A 229 -6.95 8.09 2.56
N GLN A 230 -6.23 9.19 2.82
CA GLN A 230 -5.04 9.17 3.68
C GLN A 230 -5.37 8.66 5.08
N ARG A 231 -6.45 9.18 5.70
CA ARG A 231 -6.88 8.78 7.05
C ARG A 231 -7.18 7.28 7.11
N PHE A 232 -7.89 6.74 6.14
CA PHE A 232 -8.18 5.31 6.10
C PHE A 232 -6.90 4.47 5.97
N MET A 233 -5.99 4.83 5.06
CA MET A 233 -4.75 4.08 4.88
C MET A 233 -3.86 4.11 6.14
N CYS A 234 -3.68 5.29 6.75
CA CYS A 234 -2.78 5.45 7.89
C CYS A 234 -3.38 5.06 9.24
N ASN A 235 -4.70 5.02 9.40
CA ASN A 235 -5.31 4.72 10.70
C ASN A 235 -5.99 3.34 10.75
N THR A 236 -6.43 2.82 9.61
CA THR A 236 -7.15 1.54 9.53
C THR A 236 -6.30 0.47 8.87
N VAL A 237 -5.75 0.75 7.68
CA VAL A 237 -5.05 -0.26 6.86
C VAL A 237 -3.67 -0.57 7.43
N PHE A 238 -2.85 0.45 7.65
CA PHE A 238 -1.52 0.30 8.22
C PHE A 238 -1.50 0.80 9.66
N LYS A 239 -0.81 0.07 10.54
CA LYS A 239 -0.65 0.44 11.96
C LYS A 239 0.80 0.24 12.39
N LYS A 240 1.21 0.95 13.44
CA LYS A 240 2.51 0.73 14.08
C LYS A 240 2.46 -0.55 14.91
N ILE A 241 3.53 -1.33 14.89
CA ILE A 241 3.70 -2.43 15.84
C ILE A 241 3.67 -1.85 17.26
N PRO A 242 2.79 -2.33 18.16
CA PRO A 242 2.77 -1.89 19.55
C PRO A 242 4.11 -2.18 20.21
N LEU A 243 4.75 -1.15 20.77
CA LEU A 243 5.91 -1.36 21.63
C LEU A 243 5.45 -2.19 22.83
N LYS A 244 6.06 -3.34 23.08
CA LYS A 244 5.84 -4.07 24.34
C LYS A 244 6.19 -3.10 25.48
N PRO A 245 5.31 -2.92 26.49
CA PRO A 245 5.66 -2.09 27.64
C PRO A 245 6.90 -2.71 28.30
N SER A 246 7.97 -1.93 28.39
CA SER A 246 9.16 -2.32 29.16
C SER A 246 8.72 -2.67 30.58
N PRO A 247 9.19 -3.79 31.18
CA PRO A 247 8.88 -4.09 32.57
C PRO A 247 9.49 -2.97 33.43
N SER A 248 8.62 -2.12 33.98
CA SER A 248 9.00 -1.07 34.92
C SER A 248 9.70 -1.75 36.10
N LYS A 249 10.97 -1.40 36.36
CA LYS A 249 11.67 -1.81 37.57
C LYS A 249 10.83 -1.40 38.77
N LYS A 250 10.19 -2.35 39.45
CA LYS A 250 9.65 -2.15 40.81
C LYS A 250 10.83 -1.72 41.69
N SER A 251 10.93 -0.45 42.04
CA SER A 251 11.82 -0.02 43.12
C SER A 251 11.32 -0.67 44.40
N ARG A 252 12.11 -1.59 44.97
CA ARG A 252 11.91 -2.04 46.35
C ARG A 252 12.13 -0.84 47.27
N SER A 253 11.07 -0.12 47.62
CA SER A 253 11.06 0.73 48.80
C SER A 253 11.04 -0.20 50.02
N GLY A 254 12.19 -0.34 50.68
CA GLY A 254 12.28 -1.02 51.98
C GLY A 254 11.56 -0.20 53.06
N PRO A 255 11.05 -0.84 54.13
CA PRO A 255 10.35 -0.12 55.18
C PRO A 255 11.34 0.70 56.01
N ALA A 256 11.07 2.00 56.16
CA ALA A 256 11.81 2.87 57.06
C ALA A 256 11.40 2.57 58.51
N ILE A 257 12.38 2.19 59.34
CA ILE A 257 12.23 2.04 60.78
C ILE A 257 12.23 3.45 61.41
N PRO A 258 11.23 3.84 62.22
CA PRO A 258 11.27 5.13 62.91
C PRO A 258 12.18 5.03 64.14
N ARG A 259 13.16 5.94 64.23
CA ARG A 259 13.95 6.17 65.44
C ARG A 259 13.11 6.96 66.45
N ARG A 260 12.98 6.41 67.66
CA ARG A 260 12.49 7.10 68.86
C ARG A 260 13.48 8.17 69.30
N SER A 261 13.00 9.36 69.60
CA SER A 261 13.57 10.30 70.58
C SER A 261 12.42 11.15 71.09
#